data_AF-Q7NZQ8-F1
#
_entry.id   AF-Q7NZQ8-F1
#
_cell.length_a   1.000
_cell.length_b   1.000
_cell.length_c   1.000
_cell.angle_alpha   90.00
_cell.angle_beta   90.00
_cell.angle_gamma   90.00
#
_symmetry.space_group_name_H-M   'P 1'
#
loop_
_entity.id
_entity.type
_entity.pdbx_description
1 polymer ?
#
loop_
_entity_poly.entity_id
_entity_poly.type
_entity_poly.pdbx_seq_one_letter_code
_entity_poly.pdbx_strand_id
1 'polypeptide(L)'
;MEVSANELEAASSRMEMLQREYSTLRSVQYRSEEGVIVFILANDRELKFRPDDLQATYGATPEQLREIEISPSGLGVYFETLEEDVSLIGLLEGRRGSAKWMAEHPLAS
;
A
#
# COMPACT_ATOMS: atom_id res chain seq x y z
N MET A 1 11.43 -1.46 -24.46
CA MET A 1 10.08 -0.85 -24.59
C MET A 1 10.26 0.63 -24.39
N GLU A 2 9.97 1.43 -25.40
CA GLU A 2 10.04 2.89 -25.34
C GLU A 2 8.66 3.38 -24.89
N VAL A 3 8.54 3.80 -23.64
CA VAL A 3 7.30 4.41 -23.13
C VAL A 3 7.11 5.71 -23.90
N SER A 4 6.02 5.82 -24.66
CA SER A 4 5.80 6.99 -25.50
C SER A 4 5.55 8.23 -24.62
N ALA A 5 5.99 9.42 -25.03
CA ALA A 5 5.87 10.64 -24.23
C ALA A 5 4.43 10.88 -23.72
N ASN A 6 3.43 10.52 -24.53
CA ASN A 6 2.01 10.62 -24.17
C ASN A 6 1.59 9.67 -23.04
N GLU A 7 2.21 8.50 -22.90
CA GLU A 7 1.93 7.58 -21.78
C GLU A 7 2.52 8.08 -20.46
N LEU A 8 3.69 8.72 -20.51
CA LEU A 8 4.30 9.38 -19.35
C LEU A 8 3.46 10.56 -18.87
N GLU A 9 2.98 11.40 -19.80
CA GLU A 9 2.12 12.55 -19.49
C GLU A 9 0.76 12.10 -18.92
N ALA A 10 0.15 11.07 -19.50
CA ALA A 10 -1.11 10.51 -19.01
C ALA A 10 -0.94 9.86 -17.62
N ALA A 11 0.16 9.14 -17.38
CA ALA A 11 0.46 8.56 -16.08
C ALA A 11 0.66 9.65 -15.01
N SER A 12 1.43 10.69 -15.33
CA SER A 12 1.68 11.84 -14.43
C SER A 12 0.38 12.56 -14.07
N SER A 13 -0.44 12.87 -15.08
CA SER A 13 -1.72 13.55 -14.89
C SER A 13 -2.68 12.76 -14.00
N ARG A 14 -2.74 11.42 -14.18
CA ARG A 14 -3.52 10.53 -13.32
C ARG A 14 -3.00 10.53 -11.89
N MET A 15 -1.68 10.49 -11.72
CA MET A 15 -1.03 10.53 -10.40
C MET A 15 -1.37 11.82 -9.65
N GLU A 16 -1.34 12.98 -10.33
CA GLU A 16 -1.71 14.28 -9.75
C GLU A 16 -3.19 14.37 -9.40
N MET A 17 -4.08 13.78 -10.21
CA MET A 17 -5.50 13.69 -9.88
C MET A 17 -5.74 12.86 -8.61
N LEU A 18 -5.10 11.69 -8.52
CA LEU A 18 -5.22 10.81 -7.34
C LEU A 18 -4.67 11.47 -6.07
N GLN A 19 -3.56 12.19 -6.15
CA GLN A 19 -3.01 12.93 -4.99
C GLN A 19 -3.92 14.06 -4.50
N ARG A 20 -4.75 14.64 -5.39
CA ARG A 20 -5.74 15.66 -5.01
C ARG A 20 -7.03 15.06 -4.46
N GLU A 21 -7.43 13.91 -4.99
CA GLU A 21 -8.67 13.23 -4.59
C GLU A 21 -8.52 12.48 -3.26
N TYR A 22 -7.36 11.86 -3.04
CA TYR A 22 -7.07 11.06 -1.85
C TYR A 22 -6.07 11.74 -0.92
N SER A 23 -6.24 11.57 0.39
CA SER A 23 -5.18 11.94 1.34
C SER A 23 -4.00 10.98 1.18
N THR A 24 -2.82 11.53 0.92
CA THR A 24 -1.56 10.77 0.80
C THR A 24 -1.12 10.19 2.16
N LEU A 25 -0.21 9.24 2.13
CA LEU A 25 0.46 8.71 3.32
C LEU A 25 1.39 9.76 3.93
N ARG A 26 1.26 9.96 5.24
CA ARG A 26 2.24 10.69 6.06
C ARG A 26 3.28 9.76 6.65
N SER A 27 2.88 8.59 7.12
CA SER A 27 3.76 7.62 7.78
C SER A 27 3.15 6.23 7.70
N VAL A 28 4.00 5.20 7.66
CA VAL A 28 3.60 3.80 7.77
C VAL A 28 4.53 3.10 8.75
N GLN A 29 3.96 2.29 9.63
CA GLN A 29 4.72 1.57 10.64
C GLN A 29 4.03 0.27 11.05
N TYR A 30 4.83 -0.74 11.35
CA TYR A 30 4.35 -1.93 12.04
C TYR A 30 4.30 -1.69 13.55
N ARG A 31 3.11 -1.87 14.15
CA ARG A 31 2.91 -1.83 15.61
C ARG A 31 2.86 -3.26 16.13
N SER A 32 3.99 -3.74 16.64
CA SER A 32 4.13 -5.11 17.17
C SER A 32 3.21 -5.40 18.35
N GLU A 33 2.89 -4.38 19.16
CA GLU A 33 1.95 -4.47 20.28
C GLU A 33 0.51 -4.77 19.84
N GLU A 34 0.10 -4.27 18.68
CA GLU A 34 -1.24 -4.48 18.10
C GLU A 34 -1.24 -5.60 17.05
N GLY A 35 -0.08 -6.02 16.55
CA GLY A 35 0.06 -6.99 15.47
C GLY A 35 -0.45 -6.48 14.12
N VAL A 36 -0.40 -5.16 13.87
CA VAL A 36 -0.93 -4.53 12.66
C VAL A 36 0.07 -3.57 12.03
N ILE A 37 -0.06 -3.41 10.71
CA ILE A 37 0.57 -2.36 9.93
C ILE A 37 -0.39 -1.18 9.93
N VAL A 38 0.10 -0.01 10.34
CA VAL A 38 -0.68 1.21 10.45
C VAL A 38 -0.23 2.20 9.38
N PHE A 39 -1.16 2.52 8.49
CA PHE A 39 -1.02 3.53 7.45
C PHE A 39 -1.65 4.83 7.94
N ILE A 40 -0.83 5.85 8.18
CA ILE A 40 -1.25 7.15 8.69
C ILE A 40 -1.36 8.11 7.51
N LEU A 41 -2.56 8.61 7.25
CA LEU A 41 -2.85 9.55 6.17
C LEU A 41 -2.50 10.99 6.58
N ALA A 42 -2.34 11.86 5.60
CA ALA A 42 -2.02 13.28 5.79
C ALA A 42 -3.08 14.03 6.63
N ASN A 43 -4.32 13.54 6.65
CA ASN A 43 -5.44 14.04 7.44
C ASN A 43 -5.58 13.36 8.82
N ASP A 44 -4.53 12.70 9.30
CA ASP A 44 -4.46 12.03 10.60
C ASP A 44 -5.41 10.83 10.78
N ARG A 45 -6.05 10.37 9.70
CA ARG A 45 -6.78 9.09 9.70
C ARG A 45 -5.81 7.92 9.60
N GLU A 46 -6.13 6.84 10.28
CA GLU A 46 -5.35 5.60 10.27
C GLU A 46 -6.11 4.49 9.54
N LEU A 47 -5.41 3.73 8.70
CA LEU A 47 -5.85 2.43 8.22
C LEU A 47 -4.99 1.37 8.90
N LYS A 48 -5.61 0.33 9.45
CA LYS A 48 -4.93 -0.76 10.16
C LYS A 48 -5.22 -2.07 9.46
N PHE A 49 -4.16 -2.82 9.14
CA PHE A 49 -4.26 -4.14 8.53
C PHE A 49 -3.35 -5.13 9.24
N ARG A 50 -3.80 -6.37 9.43
CA ARG A 50 -2.88 -7.42 9.87
C ARG A 50 -1.96 -7.78 8.71
N PRO A 51 -0.71 -8.22 8.96
CA PRO A 51 0.17 -8.66 7.87
C PRO A 51 -0.46 -9.75 6.99
N ASP A 52 -1.20 -10.68 7.61
CA ASP A 52 -1.90 -11.76 6.91
C ASP A 52 -3.12 -11.30 6.09
N ASP A 53 -3.61 -10.07 6.30
CA ASP A 53 -4.72 -9.53 5.52
C ASP A 53 -4.29 -9.03 4.14
N LEU A 54 -2.99 -8.78 3.94
CA LEU A 54 -2.44 -8.19 2.73
C LEU A 54 -1.52 -9.21 2.03
N GLN A 55 -1.65 -9.35 0.71
CA GLN A 55 -0.80 -10.25 -0.06
C GLN A 55 0.69 -9.93 0.13
N ALA A 56 1.06 -8.65 0.05
CA ALA A 56 2.43 -8.16 0.13
C ALA A 56 3.15 -8.48 1.44
N THR A 57 2.39 -8.75 2.51
CA THR A 57 2.94 -9.01 3.85
C THR A 57 2.48 -10.37 4.41
N TYR A 58 1.88 -11.20 3.57
CA TYR A 58 1.33 -12.49 3.99
C TYR A 58 2.45 -13.42 4.47
N GLY A 59 2.38 -13.85 5.74
CA GLY A 59 3.42 -14.67 6.36
C GLY A 59 4.72 -13.93 6.71
N ALA A 60 4.75 -12.60 6.61
CA ALA A 60 5.92 -11.81 6.98
C ALA A 60 6.18 -11.85 8.50
N THR A 61 7.46 -11.90 8.87
CA THR A 61 7.87 -11.79 10.27
C THR A 61 7.89 -10.32 10.72
N PRO A 62 7.77 -10.03 12.04
CA PRO A 62 7.89 -8.68 12.57
C PRO A 62 9.16 -7.94 12.14
N GLU A 63 10.27 -8.66 11.94
CA GLU A 63 11.55 -8.07 11.54
C GLU A 63 11.52 -7.59 10.09
N GLN A 64 10.84 -8.32 9.21
CA GLN A 64 10.67 -7.97 7.79
C GLN A 64 9.70 -6.80 7.58
N LEU A 65 8.96 -6.39 8.62
CA LEU A 65 8.01 -5.27 8.57
C LEU A 65 8.59 -3.98 9.18
N ARG A 66 9.89 -3.94 9.46
CA ARG A 66 10.56 -2.77 10.01
C ARG A 66 11.00 -1.76 8.96
N GLU A 67 11.38 -2.26 7.78
CA GLU A 67 11.92 -1.43 6.69
C GLU A 67 10.81 -1.17 5.67
N ILE A 68 10.15 -0.01 5.84
CA ILE A 68 9.02 0.42 5.01
C ILE A 68 9.34 1.80 4.43
N GLU A 69 9.33 1.90 3.10
CA GLU A 69 9.48 3.16 2.38
C GLU A 69 8.14 3.61 1.82
N ILE A 70 7.81 4.89 1.97
CA ILE A 70 6.65 5.49 1.32
C ILE A 70 7.10 5.96 -0.06
N SER A 71 6.34 5.58 -1.10
CA SER A 71 6.62 6.03 -2.46
C SER A 71 6.63 7.56 -2.56
N PRO A 72 7.39 8.17 -3.48
CA PRO A 72 7.47 9.64 -3.62
C PRO A 72 6.10 10.31 -3.83
N SER A 73 5.13 9.59 -4.40
CA SER A 73 3.76 10.06 -4.59
C SER A 73 2.90 10.07 -3.33
N GLY A 74 3.33 9.38 -2.27
CA GLY A 74 2.54 9.13 -1.07
C GLY A 74 1.34 8.20 -1.27
N LEU A 75 1.20 7.53 -2.42
CA LEU A 75 0.05 6.67 -2.77
C LEU A 75 0.35 5.17 -2.67
N GLY A 76 1.51 4.82 -2.15
CA GLY A 76 1.92 3.43 -1.95
C GLY A 76 3.11 3.33 -1.01
N VAL A 77 3.35 2.12 -0.55
CA VAL A 77 4.52 1.76 0.25
C VAL A 77 5.26 0.60 -0.38
N TYR A 78 6.55 0.53 -0.11
CA TYR A 78 7.44 -0.55 -0.46
C TYR A 78 8.02 -1.14 0.82
N PHE A 79 7.87 -2.46 0.99
CA PHE A 79 8.49 -3.20 2.09
C PHE A 79 9.85 -3.71 1.61
N GLU A 80 10.92 -3.03 2.02
CA GLU A 80 12.27 -3.25 1.45
C GLU A 80 12.72 -4.70 1.61
N THR A 81 12.55 -5.26 2.80
CA THR A 81 12.94 -6.65 3.09
C THR A 81 12.11 -7.70 2.36
N LEU A 82 10.86 -7.37 1.99
CA LEU A 82 9.94 -8.30 1.32
C LEU A 82 10.00 -8.16 -0.20
N GLU A 83 10.57 -7.07 -0.71
CA GLU A 83 10.55 -6.67 -2.11
C GLU A 83 9.14 -6.51 -2.69
N GLU A 84 8.15 -6.24 -1.83
CA GLU A 84 6.74 -6.15 -2.18
C GLU A 84 6.19 -4.74 -1.95
N ASP A 85 5.23 -4.34 -2.78
CA ASP A 85 4.55 -3.05 -2.68
C ASP A 85 3.07 -3.17 -2.28
N VAL A 86 2.57 -2.10 -1.65
CA VAL A 86 1.15 -1.96 -1.33
C VAL A 86 0.65 -0.61 -1.81
N SER A 87 -0.41 -0.63 -2.63
CA SER A 87 -1.10 0.57 -3.11
C SER A 87 -2.09 1.09 -2.08
N LEU A 88 -1.94 2.35 -1.63
CA LEU A 88 -2.93 3.02 -0.78
C LEU A 88 -4.29 3.10 -1.47
N ILE A 89 -4.31 3.44 -2.76
CA ILE A 89 -5.57 3.50 -3.53
C ILE A 89 -6.25 2.14 -3.54
N GLY A 90 -5.48 1.07 -3.79
CA GLY A 90 -5.98 -0.30 -3.69
C GLY A 90 -6.61 -0.59 -2.32
N LEU A 91 -5.93 -0.25 -1.23
CA LEU A 91 -6.46 -0.45 0.13
C LEU A 91 -7.76 0.32 0.38
N LEU A 92 -7.84 1.58 -0.07
CA LEU A 92 -9.05 2.41 0.06
C LEU A 92 -10.23 1.86 -0.75
N GLU A 93 -9.95 1.23 -1.89
CA GLU A 93 -10.93 0.51 -2.71
C GLU A 93 -11.25 -0.90 -2.18
N GLY A 94 -10.63 -1.32 -1.07
CA GLY A 94 -10.81 -2.66 -0.49
C GLY A 94 -10.01 -3.78 -1.14
N ARG A 95 -9.10 -3.46 -2.07
CA ARG A 95 -8.17 -4.42 -2.68
C ARG A 95 -6.97 -4.65 -1.75
N ARG A 96 -6.80 -5.89 -1.32
CA ARG A 96 -5.71 -6.30 -0.42
C ARG A 96 -4.59 -7.11 -1.09
N GLY A 97 -4.76 -7.38 -2.38
CA GLY A 97 -3.82 -8.12 -3.21
C GLY A 97 -4.35 -8.25 -4.64
N SER A 98 -3.70 -9.09 -5.42
CA SER A 98 -4.17 -9.50 -6.74
C SER A 98 -5.53 -10.18 -6.65
N ALA A 99 -6.31 -10.10 -7.73
CA ALA A 99 -7.64 -10.72 -7.79
C ALA A 99 -7.57 -12.25 -7.54
N LYS A 100 -6.52 -12.91 -8.05
CA LYS A 100 -6.27 -14.34 -7.82
C LYS A 100 -6.03 -14.62 -6.34
N TRP A 101 -5.15 -13.86 -5.68
CA TRP A 101 -4.86 -14.04 -4.26
C TRP A 101 -6.11 -13.82 -3.40
N MET A 102 -6.89 -12.76 -3.64
CA MET A 102 -8.11 -12.50 -2.87
C MET A 102 -9.19 -13.58 -3.06
N ALA A 103 -9.21 -14.28 -4.19
CA ALA A 103 -10.09 -15.43 -4.40
C ALA A 103 -9.64 -16.68 -3.61
N GLU A 104 -8.33 -16.83 -3.40
CA GLU A 104 -7.73 -17.93 -2.63
C GLU A 104 -7.69 -17.64 -1.11
N HIS A 105 -7.72 -16.36 -0.73
CA HIS A 105 -7.67 -15.86 0.64
C HIS A 105 -8.89 -14.96 0.94
N PRO A 106 -10.12 -15.51 0.96
CA PRO A 106 -11.30 -14.73 1.27
C PRO A 106 -11.22 -14.22 2.71
N LEU A 107 -11.46 -12.92 2.88
CA LEU A 107 -11.54 -12.32 4.20
C LEU A 107 -12.68 -12.98 4.98
N ALA A 108 -12.39 -13.43 6.20
CA ALA A 108 -13.41 -13.93 7.10
C ALA A 108 -14.49 -12.84 7.29
N SER A 109 -15.73 -13.17 6.94
CA SER A 109 -16.91 -12.29 7.10
C SER A 109 -17.26 -12.05 8.56
#